data_AF-A0AA44YYS5-F1
#
_entry.id   AF-A0AA44YYS5-F1
#
_cell.length_a   1.000
_cell.length_b   1.000
_cell.length_c   1.000
_cell.angle_alpha   90.00
_cell.angle_beta   90.00
_cell.angle_gamma   90.00
#
_symmetry.space_group_name_H-M   'P 1'
#
loop_
_entity.id
_entity.type
_entity.pdbx_description
1 polymer ?
#
loop_
_entity_poly.entity_id
_entity_poly.type
_entity_poly.pdbx_seq_one_letter_code
_entity_poly.pdbx_strand_id
1 'polypeptide(L)'
;MNTIFIGGSRHVSRLPAEIKHRLDNVINSGHQVIVGDANGADKAVQKYFSDAAYNKVTVFCSGDSFRNNLGHWTTRKVDAPKSLKGFQFYAAKDREMAREADFGLMIWDGKSPGTVLNVLRLVRAGKIAVLFSVPDKRAINIKTQTDWESFLSHCSDELRHDLHERATPDEWQSGQQQSLLDSNQETRPATEAEQPQPSATGPSEDELANSLDAALAAADPAAVVNALGDLAKMRGMSNVAKETGLARESLYRALSSGGNPEFATVLKVLSSLGLRLSATHAR
;
A
#
# COMPACT_ATOMS: atom_id res chain seq x y z
N MET A 1 -32.48 1.55 8.78
CA MET A 1 -31.69 0.31 8.93
C MET A 1 -30.56 0.41 7.93
N ASN A 2 -29.31 0.42 8.41
CA ASN A 2 -28.16 0.79 7.59
C ASN A 2 -27.39 -0.46 7.15
N THR A 3 -26.61 -0.32 6.08
CA THR A 3 -25.67 -1.32 5.58
C THR A 3 -24.25 -0.95 6.00
N ILE A 4 -23.54 -1.87 6.64
CA ILE A 4 -22.21 -1.63 7.22
C ILE A 4 -21.19 -2.47 6.48
N PHE A 5 -20.20 -1.82 5.88
CA PHE A 5 -19.04 -2.51 5.36
C PHE A 5 -18.05 -2.78 6.49
N ILE A 6 -17.87 -4.04 6.85
CA ILE A 6 -16.88 -4.45 7.84
C ILE A 6 -15.76 -5.20 7.12
N GLY A 7 -14.53 -4.72 7.26
CA GLY A 7 -13.36 -5.34 6.67
C GLY A 7 -12.11 -5.12 7.52
N GLY A 8 -10.98 -5.71 7.12
CA GLY A 8 -9.75 -5.43 7.85
C GLY A 8 -8.52 -6.17 7.36
N SER A 9 -7.48 -6.12 8.20
CA SER A 9 -6.15 -6.63 7.85
C SER A 9 -6.08 -8.15 7.92
N ARG A 10 -5.31 -8.75 7.00
CA ARG A 10 -5.14 -10.21 6.91
C ARG A 10 -4.40 -10.81 8.12
N HIS A 11 -3.62 -10.00 8.85
CA HIS A 11 -2.90 -10.43 10.06
C HIS A 11 -3.75 -10.34 11.33
N VAL A 12 -4.95 -9.77 11.27
CA VAL A 12 -5.85 -9.69 12.44
C VAL A 12 -6.75 -10.91 12.47
N SER A 13 -6.34 -11.97 13.16
CA SER A 13 -7.14 -13.20 13.27
C SER A 13 -8.03 -13.27 14.51
N ARG A 14 -7.86 -12.33 15.45
CA ARG A 14 -8.63 -12.23 16.70
C ARG A 14 -9.16 -10.82 16.88
N LEU A 15 -10.46 -10.72 17.19
CA LEU A 15 -11.12 -9.43 17.40
C LEU A 15 -10.91 -8.95 18.85
N PRO A 16 -10.43 -7.71 19.05
CA PRO A 16 -10.40 -7.04 20.36
C PRO A 16 -11.80 -6.89 20.96
N ALA A 17 -11.89 -6.75 22.29
CA ALA A 17 -13.18 -6.63 22.98
C ALA A 17 -13.97 -5.39 22.53
N GLU A 18 -13.27 -4.30 22.23
CA GLU A 18 -13.82 -3.04 21.73
C GLU A 18 -14.49 -3.21 20.35
N ILE A 19 -13.93 -4.09 19.51
CA ILE A 19 -14.55 -4.46 18.24
C ILE A 19 -15.76 -5.34 18.47
N LYS A 20 -15.66 -6.36 19.34
CA LYS A 20 -16.78 -7.24 19.67
C LYS A 20 -18.00 -6.46 20.16
N HIS A 21 -17.79 -5.52 21.09
CA HIS A 21 -18.83 -4.62 21.57
C HIS A 21 -19.49 -3.79 20.43
N ARG A 22 -18.70 -3.35 19.45
CA ARG A 22 -19.26 -2.67 18.25
C ARG A 22 -20.09 -3.64 17.41
N LEU A 23 -19.65 -4.88 17.24
CA LEU A 23 -20.43 -5.90 16.52
C LEU A 23 -21.72 -6.27 17.26
N ASP A 24 -21.71 -6.31 18.59
CA ASP A 24 -22.92 -6.49 19.39
C ASP A 24 -23.93 -5.37 19.14
N ASN A 25 -23.47 -4.12 19.05
CA ASN A 25 -24.34 -2.99 18.69
C ASN A 25 -24.91 -3.12 17.27
N VAL A 26 -24.14 -3.66 16.32
CA VAL A 26 -24.63 -3.96 14.96
C VAL A 26 -25.75 -5.00 15.00
N ILE A 27 -25.60 -6.07 15.78
CA ILE A 27 -26.59 -7.13 15.98
C ILE A 27 -27.86 -6.54 16.62
N ASN A 28 -27.70 -5.84 17.74
CA ASN A 28 -28.81 -5.27 18.52
C ASN A 28 -29.60 -4.24 17.72
N SER A 29 -28.92 -3.48 16.85
CA SER A 29 -29.57 -2.49 15.97
C SER A 29 -30.11 -3.11 14.66
N GLY A 30 -29.85 -4.39 14.43
CA GLY A 30 -30.32 -5.14 13.27
C GLY A 30 -29.80 -4.64 11.92
N HIS A 31 -28.63 -4.01 11.88
CA HIS A 31 -28.03 -3.45 10.66
C HIS A 31 -27.56 -4.54 9.69
N GLN A 32 -27.67 -4.28 8.38
CA GLN A 32 -27.11 -5.20 7.39
C GLN A 32 -25.59 -5.12 7.40
N VAL A 33 -24.91 -6.26 7.24
CA VAL A 33 -23.45 -6.34 7.19
C VAL A 33 -23.02 -6.83 5.82
N ILE A 34 -22.09 -6.13 5.21
CA ILE A 34 -21.36 -6.62 4.04
C ILE A 34 -19.89 -6.81 4.43
N VAL A 35 -19.34 -7.98 4.12
CA VAL A 35 -17.99 -8.40 4.51
C VAL A 35 -17.33 -9.16 3.38
N GLY A 36 -16.01 -9.08 3.29
CA GLY A 36 -15.24 -9.85 2.33
C GLY A 36 -15.07 -11.33 2.72
N ASP A 37 -14.61 -12.13 1.76
CA ASP A 37 -14.22 -13.53 1.94
C ASP A 37 -12.76 -13.75 2.40
N ALA A 38 -11.97 -12.69 2.72
CA ALA A 38 -10.55 -12.84 2.98
C ALA A 38 -10.25 -13.54 4.33
N ASN A 39 -9.03 -14.06 4.48
CA ASN A 39 -8.52 -14.47 5.78
C ASN A 39 -8.18 -13.23 6.65
N GLY A 40 -8.03 -13.43 7.96
CA GLY A 40 -7.78 -12.35 8.91
C GLY A 40 -9.08 -11.74 9.41
N ALA A 41 -9.17 -10.41 9.40
CA ALA A 41 -10.27 -9.70 10.05
C ALA A 41 -11.63 -10.08 9.48
N ASP A 42 -11.75 -10.18 8.15
CA ASP A 42 -12.96 -10.61 7.46
C ASP A 42 -13.48 -11.96 8.00
N LYS A 43 -12.62 -12.99 8.01
CA LYS A 43 -12.95 -14.31 8.56
C LYS A 43 -13.28 -14.26 10.05
N ALA A 44 -12.58 -13.44 10.82
CA ALA A 44 -12.84 -13.29 12.26
C ALA A 44 -14.21 -12.63 12.53
N VAL A 45 -14.59 -11.64 11.72
CA VAL A 45 -15.91 -10.99 11.73
C VAL A 45 -17.00 -11.97 11.30
N GLN A 46 -16.78 -12.72 10.21
CA GLN A 46 -17.68 -13.81 9.80
C GLN A 46 -17.85 -14.81 10.96
N LYS A 47 -16.77 -15.27 11.60
CA LYS A 47 -16.90 -16.18 12.74
C LYS A 47 -17.77 -15.59 13.85
N TYR A 48 -17.55 -14.32 14.20
CA TYR A 48 -18.31 -13.65 15.25
C TYR A 48 -19.81 -13.63 14.97
N PHE A 49 -20.22 -13.21 13.77
CA PHE A 49 -21.64 -13.19 13.40
C PHE A 49 -22.25 -14.59 13.27
N SER A 50 -21.47 -15.58 12.81
CA SER A 50 -21.91 -16.96 12.73
C SER A 50 -22.18 -17.54 14.11
N ASP A 51 -21.27 -17.32 15.07
CA ASP A 51 -21.43 -17.79 16.46
C ASP A 51 -22.65 -17.13 17.13
N ALA A 52 -22.96 -15.89 16.76
CA ALA A 52 -24.15 -15.16 17.23
C ALA A 52 -25.44 -15.48 16.47
N ALA A 53 -25.40 -16.43 15.51
CA ALA A 53 -26.51 -16.76 14.61
C ALA A 53 -27.12 -15.54 13.88
N TYR A 54 -26.31 -14.52 13.60
CA TYR A 54 -26.77 -13.30 12.96
C TYR A 54 -26.95 -13.52 11.45
N ASN A 55 -28.15 -13.28 10.93
CA ASN A 55 -28.51 -13.68 9.55
C ASN A 55 -28.49 -12.54 8.52
N LYS A 56 -28.27 -11.28 8.94
CA LYS A 56 -28.24 -10.11 8.04
C LYS A 56 -26.84 -9.80 7.53
N VAL A 57 -26.16 -10.81 7.01
CA VAL A 57 -24.79 -10.70 6.47
C VAL A 57 -24.80 -11.08 4.99
N THR A 58 -24.02 -10.36 4.18
CA THR A 58 -23.75 -10.71 2.78
C THR A 58 -22.23 -10.78 2.57
N VAL A 59 -21.75 -11.90 2.01
CA VAL A 59 -20.31 -12.11 1.77
C VAL A 59 -19.94 -11.79 0.33
N PHE A 60 -18.97 -10.89 0.15
CA PHE A 60 -18.46 -10.47 -1.16
C PHE A 60 -17.16 -11.20 -1.53
N CYS A 61 -17.07 -11.60 -2.81
CA CYS A 61 -15.89 -12.23 -3.39
C CYS A 61 -15.56 -11.64 -4.78
N SER A 62 -14.26 -11.55 -5.08
CA SER A 62 -13.77 -11.25 -6.42
C SER A 62 -13.65 -12.54 -7.21
N GLY A 63 -14.40 -12.67 -8.31
CA GLY A 63 -14.40 -13.87 -9.16
C GLY A 63 -15.21 -15.05 -8.61
N ASP A 64 -14.88 -16.25 -9.09
CA ASP A 64 -15.78 -17.41 -9.02
C ASP A 64 -15.70 -18.25 -7.74
N SER A 65 -14.61 -18.17 -6.98
CA SER A 65 -14.35 -19.02 -5.82
C SER A 65 -14.27 -18.23 -4.52
N PHE A 66 -15.15 -18.53 -3.56
CA PHE A 66 -15.15 -17.92 -2.23
C PHE A 66 -14.13 -18.61 -1.32
N ARG A 67 -13.26 -17.84 -0.67
CA ARG A 67 -12.32 -18.40 0.32
C ARG A 67 -12.98 -18.72 1.66
N ASN A 68 -13.90 -17.88 2.12
CA ASN A 68 -14.61 -18.06 3.38
C ASN A 68 -16.06 -17.56 3.27
N ASN A 69 -17.02 -18.37 3.74
CA ASN A 69 -18.39 -17.98 4.07
C ASN A 69 -18.86 -18.84 5.27
N LEU A 70 -18.43 -18.46 6.49
CA LEU A 70 -18.56 -19.32 7.67
C LEU A 70 -20.00 -19.51 8.16
N GLY A 71 -20.87 -18.51 7.96
CA GLY A 71 -22.27 -18.57 8.38
C GLY A 71 -23.23 -18.99 7.28
N HIS A 72 -22.73 -19.46 6.13
CA HIS A 72 -23.55 -19.87 4.98
C HIS A 72 -24.54 -18.80 4.49
N TRP A 73 -24.12 -17.54 4.55
CA TRP A 73 -24.96 -16.41 4.16
C TRP A 73 -25.07 -16.24 2.65
N THR A 74 -25.99 -15.37 2.24
CA THR A 74 -26.07 -14.84 0.87
C THR A 74 -24.71 -14.33 0.41
N THR A 75 -24.33 -14.69 -0.81
CA THR A 75 -23.06 -14.31 -1.41
C THR A 75 -23.27 -13.36 -2.58
N ARG A 76 -22.34 -12.42 -2.75
CA ARG A 76 -22.28 -11.56 -3.93
C ARG A 76 -20.94 -11.67 -4.64
N LYS A 77 -21.00 -12.05 -5.91
CA LYS A 77 -19.85 -12.06 -6.80
C LYS A 77 -19.68 -10.70 -7.45
N VAL A 78 -18.44 -10.24 -7.54
CA VAL A 78 -18.07 -9.05 -8.31
C VAL A 78 -17.11 -9.49 -9.40
N ASP A 79 -17.54 -9.30 -10.64
CA ASP A 79 -16.74 -9.61 -11.82
C ASP A 79 -15.63 -8.58 -11.96
N ALA A 80 -14.39 -8.99 -11.71
CA ALA A 80 -13.22 -8.20 -12.02
C ALA A 80 -12.82 -8.44 -13.48
N PRO A 81 -12.47 -7.40 -14.26
CA PRO A 81 -11.91 -7.57 -15.60
C PRO A 81 -10.76 -8.58 -15.58
N LYS A 82 -10.73 -9.51 -16.55
CA LYS A 82 -9.70 -10.57 -16.64
C LYS A 82 -8.27 -10.03 -16.74
N SER A 83 -8.10 -8.76 -17.09
CA SER A 83 -6.82 -8.04 -17.12
C SER A 83 -6.29 -7.69 -15.73
N LEU A 84 -7.14 -7.60 -14.70
CA LEU A 84 -6.72 -7.29 -13.35
C LEU A 84 -6.06 -8.50 -12.69
N LYS A 85 -4.82 -8.33 -12.25
CA LYS A 85 -4.07 -9.35 -11.49
C LYS A 85 -3.70 -8.80 -10.11
N GLY A 86 -3.41 -9.72 -9.19
CA GLY A 86 -2.89 -9.38 -7.86
C GLY A 86 -3.86 -8.51 -7.05
N PHE A 87 -3.36 -7.40 -6.50
CA PHE A 87 -4.14 -6.53 -5.61
C PHE A 87 -5.41 -5.98 -6.25
N GLN A 88 -5.33 -5.52 -7.51
CA GLN A 88 -6.46 -4.87 -8.19
C GLN A 88 -7.65 -5.80 -8.40
N PHE A 89 -7.40 -7.11 -8.57
CA PHE A 89 -8.46 -8.12 -8.67
C PHE A 89 -9.27 -8.21 -7.37
N TYR A 90 -8.60 -8.29 -6.22
CA TYR A 90 -9.27 -8.36 -4.92
C TYR A 90 -9.90 -7.03 -4.51
N ALA A 91 -9.36 -5.91 -4.98
CA ALA A 91 -9.92 -4.58 -4.72
C ALA A 91 -11.26 -4.32 -5.43
N ALA A 92 -11.59 -5.05 -6.50
CA ALA A 92 -12.84 -4.86 -7.25
C ALA A 92 -14.08 -5.03 -6.36
N LYS A 93 -14.13 -6.12 -5.57
CA LYS A 93 -15.24 -6.31 -4.62
C LYS A 93 -15.26 -5.25 -3.51
N ASP A 94 -14.09 -4.75 -3.10
CA ASP A 94 -13.99 -3.78 -2.02
C ASP A 94 -14.56 -2.43 -2.44
N ARG A 95 -14.39 -2.06 -3.73
CA ARG A 95 -15.03 -0.88 -4.33
C ARG A 95 -16.55 -1.00 -4.31
N GLU A 96 -17.08 -2.16 -4.69
CA GLU A 96 -18.53 -2.41 -4.62
C GLU A 96 -19.06 -2.37 -3.18
N MET A 97 -18.36 -3.01 -2.23
CA MET A 97 -18.75 -2.93 -0.82
C MET A 97 -18.74 -1.47 -0.32
N ALA A 98 -17.69 -0.71 -0.64
CA ALA A 98 -17.61 0.70 -0.28
C ALA A 98 -18.72 1.53 -0.95
N ARG A 99 -19.13 1.22 -2.18
CA ARG A 99 -20.23 1.87 -2.91
C ARG A 99 -21.62 1.55 -2.32
N GLU A 100 -21.79 0.41 -1.66
CA GLU A 100 -23.10 -0.02 -1.13
C GLU A 100 -23.34 0.24 0.35
N ALA A 101 -22.28 0.36 1.15
CA ALA A 101 -22.43 0.64 2.57
C ALA A 101 -22.96 2.05 2.84
N ASP A 102 -23.60 2.28 3.98
CA ASP A 102 -23.88 3.63 4.49
C ASP A 102 -22.69 4.16 5.30
N PHE A 103 -21.95 3.26 5.95
CA PHE A 103 -20.70 3.56 6.65
C PHE A 103 -19.85 2.28 6.77
N GLY A 104 -18.56 2.44 7.09
CA GLY A 104 -17.64 1.30 7.23
C GLY A 104 -16.91 1.23 8.56
N LEU A 105 -16.56 0.00 8.95
CA LEU A 105 -15.69 -0.33 10.08
C LEU A 105 -14.49 -1.12 9.57
N MET A 106 -13.31 -0.52 9.62
CA MET A 106 -12.05 -1.09 9.15
C MET A 106 -11.16 -1.47 10.34
N ILE A 107 -10.84 -2.76 10.48
CA ILE A 107 -10.03 -3.29 11.57
C ILE A 107 -8.58 -3.43 11.09
N TRP A 108 -7.69 -2.61 11.62
CA TRP A 108 -6.37 -2.36 11.06
C TRP A 108 -5.23 -2.80 11.98
N ASP A 109 -4.22 -3.47 11.39
CA ASP A 109 -3.00 -3.92 12.08
C ASP A 109 -1.92 -2.84 12.21
N GLY A 110 -2.20 -1.61 11.76
CA GLY A 110 -1.23 -0.51 11.71
C GLY A 110 -0.33 -0.51 10.48
N LYS A 111 -0.49 -1.48 9.56
CA LYS A 111 0.43 -1.67 8.41
C LYS A 111 -0.27 -1.92 7.09
N SER A 112 -1.43 -2.59 7.10
CA SER A 112 -2.14 -3.05 5.89
C SER A 112 -2.61 -1.89 5.00
N PRO A 113 -2.03 -1.71 3.79
CA PRO A 113 -2.46 -0.67 2.87
C PRO A 113 -3.85 -0.95 2.31
N GLY A 114 -4.21 -2.22 2.09
CA GLY A 114 -5.54 -2.59 1.59
C GLY A 114 -6.67 -2.19 2.53
N THR A 115 -6.45 -2.29 3.85
CA THR A 115 -7.44 -1.86 4.84
C THR A 115 -7.62 -0.34 4.82
N VAL A 116 -6.53 0.40 4.67
CA VAL A 116 -6.56 1.86 4.58
C VAL A 116 -7.14 2.34 3.24
N LEU A 117 -6.91 1.63 2.13
CA LEU A 117 -7.57 1.93 0.85
C LEU A 117 -9.09 1.73 0.92
N ASN A 118 -9.60 0.83 1.75
CA ASN A 118 -11.04 0.72 1.99
C ASN A 118 -11.60 1.94 2.73
N VAL A 119 -10.82 2.57 3.62
CA VAL A 119 -11.16 3.87 4.21
C VAL A 119 -11.23 4.93 3.12
N LEU A 120 -10.21 5.05 2.27
CA LEU A 120 -10.20 6.01 1.15
C LEU A 120 -11.44 5.85 0.27
N ARG A 121 -11.77 4.61 -0.12
CA ARG A 121 -12.96 4.31 -0.96
C ARG A 121 -14.27 4.78 -0.32
N LEU A 122 -14.43 4.56 0.98
CA LEU A 122 -15.61 5.02 1.73
C LEU A 122 -15.68 6.56 1.76
N VAL A 123 -14.57 7.21 2.09
CA VAL A 123 -14.50 8.68 2.18
C VAL A 123 -14.77 9.33 0.82
N ARG A 124 -14.19 8.79 -0.26
CA ARG A 124 -14.45 9.26 -1.64
C ARG A 124 -15.90 9.07 -2.06
N ALA A 125 -16.59 8.07 -1.52
CA ALA A 125 -18.02 7.86 -1.71
C ALA A 125 -18.90 8.72 -0.76
N GLY A 126 -18.32 9.65 0.00
CA GLY A 126 -19.03 10.52 0.94
C GLY A 126 -19.50 9.83 2.23
N LYS A 127 -18.89 8.69 2.58
CA LYS A 127 -19.31 7.82 3.70
C LYS A 127 -18.37 7.93 4.87
N ILE A 128 -18.93 7.71 6.06
CA ILE A 128 -18.17 7.67 7.30
C ILE A 128 -17.39 6.34 7.37
N ALA A 129 -16.07 6.43 7.58
CA ALA A 129 -15.21 5.29 7.83
C ALA A 129 -14.66 5.34 9.26
N VAL A 130 -14.86 4.26 10.02
CA VAL A 130 -14.26 4.06 11.34
C VAL A 130 -13.05 3.14 11.16
N LEU A 131 -11.84 3.67 11.34
CA LEU A 131 -10.61 2.89 11.32
C LEU A 131 -10.20 2.54 12.76
N PHE A 132 -10.29 1.27 13.13
CA PHE A 132 -9.84 0.79 14.44
C PHE A 132 -8.42 0.23 14.34
N SER A 133 -7.46 0.88 14.99
CA SER A 133 -6.09 0.39 15.15
C SER A 133 -6.05 -0.65 16.25
N VAL A 134 -5.75 -1.90 15.89
CA VAL A 134 -5.58 -3.01 16.85
C VAL A 134 -4.37 -2.79 17.76
N PRO A 135 -3.19 -2.35 17.26
CA PRO A 135 -2.04 -2.07 18.14
C PRO A 135 -2.34 -0.99 19.18
N ASP A 136 -3.00 0.09 18.76
CA ASP A 136 -3.26 1.25 19.63
C ASP A 136 -4.57 1.11 20.44
N LYS A 137 -5.39 0.10 20.13
CA LYS A 137 -6.76 -0.09 20.65
C LYS A 137 -7.64 1.15 20.57
N ARG A 138 -7.47 1.94 19.49
CA ARG A 138 -8.19 3.20 19.29
C ARG A 138 -8.90 3.24 17.95
N ALA A 139 -10.03 3.95 17.92
CA ALA A 139 -10.78 4.21 16.70
C ALA A 139 -10.53 5.65 16.23
N ILE A 140 -10.36 5.81 14.92
CA ILE A 140 -10.30 7.09 14.22
C ILE A 140 -11.53 7.16 13.32
N ASN A 141 -12.30 8.24 13.43
CA ASN A 141 -13.44 8.48 12.54
C ASN A 141 -12.98 9.40 11.41
N ILE A 142 -13.11 8.92 10.17
CA ILE A 142 -12.70 9.63 8.97
C ILE A 142 -13.97 9.83 8.14
N LYS A 143 -14.47 11.07 8.11
CA LYS A 143 -15.78 11.42 7.52
C LYS A 143 -15.64 12.24 6.25
N THR A 144 -14.57 13.02 6.17
CA THR A 144 -14.34 13.99 5.10
C THR A 144 -12.98 13.79 4.44
N GLN A 145 -12.80 14.43 3.29
CA GLN A 145 -11.51 14.48 2.61
C GLN A 145 -10.41 15.09 3.50
N THR A 146 -10.75 16.10 4.30
CA THR A 146 -9.82 16.73 5.25
C THR A 146 -9.43 15.77 6.38
N ASP A 147 -10.37 14.98 6.90
CA ASP A 147 -10.04 13.94 7.89
C ASP A 147 -9.09 12.90 7.31
N TRP A 148 -9.30 12.53 6.04
CA TRP A 148 -8.44 11.59 5.32
C TRP A 148 -7.03 12.15 5.14
N GLU A 149 -6.89 13.40 4.69
CA GLU A 149 -5.60 14.07 4.52
C GLU A 149 -4.85 14.22 5.84
N SER A 150 -5.58 14.56 6.91
CA SER A 150 -5.02 14.60 8.27
C SER A 150 -4.57 13.22 8.73
N PHE A 151 -5.35 12.16 8.50
CA PHE A 151 -4.93 10.80 8.81
C PHE A 151 -3.67 10.40 8.02
N LEU A 152 -3.64 10.73 6.71
CA LEU A 152 -2.54 10.39 5.81
C LEU A 152 -1.24 11.11 6.19
N SER A 153 -1.31 12.35 6.67
CA SER A 153 -0.11 13.10 7.10
C SER A 153 0.60 12.51 8.32
N HIS A 154 -0.13 11.77 9.16
CA HIS A 154 0.41 11.04 10.31
C HIS A 154 0.83 9.61 9.96
N CYS A 155 0.57 9.14 8.73
CA CYS A 155 1.03 7.84 8.26
C CYS A 155 2.52 7.88 7.92
N SER A 156 3.21 6.76 8.15
CA SER A 156 4.61 6.61 7.75
C SER A 156 4.77 6.77 6.24
N ASP A 157 5.95 7.19 5.80
CA ASP A 157 6.24 7.34 4.37
C ASP A 157 6.09 6.01 3.63
N GLU A 158 6.43 4.87 4.27
CA GLU A 158 6.25 3.54 3.69
C GLU A 158 4.78 3.26 3.40
N LEU A 159 3.90 3.52 4.38
CA LEU A 159 2.47 3.30 4.20
C LEU A 159 1.90 4.24 3.14
N ARG A 160 2.28 5.52 3.13
CA ARG A 160 1.84 6.47 2.10
C ARG A 160 2.25 6.04 0.69
N HIS A 161 3.49 5.57 0.52
CA HIS A 161 3.97 5.04 -0.75
C HIS A 161 3.19 3.78 -1.17
N ASP A 162 3.00 2.83 -0.27
CA ASP A 162 2.22 1.62 -0.50
C ASP A 162 0.77 1.91 -0.93
N LEU A 163 0.17 2.96 -0.37
CA LEU A 163 -1.17 3.41 -0.74
C LEU A 163 -1.19 3.99 -2.16
N HIS A 164 -0.20 4.83 -2.50
CA HIS A 164 -0.07 5.43 -3.82
C HIS A 164 0.10 4.36 -4.91
N GLU A 165 0.97 3.37 -4.70
CA GLU A 165 1.24 2.30 -5.67
C GLU A 165 0.04 1.37 -5.90
N ARG A 166 -0.84 1.24 -4.89
CA ARG A 166 -1.96 0.28 -4.91
C ARG A 166 -3.30 0.93 -5.26
N ALA A 167 -3.45 2.23 -5.07
CA ALA A 167 -4.64 2.96 -5.50
C ALA A 167 -4.68 3.01 -7.03
N THR A 168 -5.89 3.00 -7.62
CA THR A 168 -6.01 3.41 -9.02
C THR A 168 -5.83 4.93 -9.14
N PRO A 169 -5.46 5.45 -10.32
CA PRO A 169 -5.39 6.89 -10.55
C PRO A 169 -6.68 7.60 -10.13
N ASP A 170 -7.84 7.04 -10.46
CA ASP A 170 -9.16 7.59 -10.07
C ASP A 170 -9.41 7.59 -8.57
N GLU A 171 -8.89 6.60 -7.82
CA GLU A 171 -9.03 6.57 -6.35
C GLU A 171 -8.13 7.62 -5.70
N TRP A 172 -6.96 7.86 -6.29
CA TRP A 172 -5.94 8.73 -5.72
C TRP A 172 -6.13 10.20 -6.07
N GLN A 173 -6.53 10.52 -7.30
CA GLN A 173 -6.76 11.89 -7.75
C GLN A 173 -7.97 12.50 -7.05
N SER A 174 -7.77 13.67 -6.44
CA SER A 174 -8.86 14.49 -5.90
C SER A 174 -9.79 14.89 -7.04
N GLY A 175 -11.09 14.64 -6.92
CA GLY A 175 -12.08 15.00 -7.93
C GLY A 175 -11.99 16.47 -8.33
N GLN A 176 -11.35 16.76 -9.47
CA GLN A 176 -11.72 17.84 -10.35
C GLN A 176 -12.51 17.21 -11.50
N GLN A 177 -13.82 17.09 -11.31
CA GLN A 177 -14.73 16.96 -12.43
C GLN A 177 -15.83 18.00 -12.25
N GLN A 178 -15.51 19.22 -12.66
CA GLN A 178 -16.49 20.21 -13.08
C GLN A 178 -15.95 20.87 -14.34
N SER A 179 -16.78 20.89 -15.39
CA SER A 179 -16.59 21.58 -16.68
C SER A 179 -15.69 20.90 -17.71
N LEU A 180 -16.28 20.00 -18.51
CA LEU A 180 -15.98 19.93 -19.95
C LEU A 180 -17.30 19.70 -20.73
N LEU A 181 -18.12 20.75 -20.74
CA LEU A 181 -18.89 21.14 -21.92
C LEU A 181 -18.29 22.48 -22.34
N ASP A 182 -17.39 22.46 -23.32
CA ASP A 182 -17.52 23.33 -24.48
C ASP A 182 -16.51 22.93 -25.57
N SER A 183 -17.06 22.97 -26.77
CA SER A 183 -16.53 22.56 -28.06
C SER A 183 -15.58 23.57 -28.70
N ASN A 184 -14.76 23.06 -29.64
CA ASN A 184 -14.09 23.76 -30.75
C ASN A 184 -12.89 24.65 -30.34
N GLN A 185 -11.76 24.70 -31.04
CA GLN A 185 -11.58 24.86 -32.49
C GLN A 185 -10.10 24.61 -32.90
N GLU A 186 -9.91 24.32 -34.17
CA GLU A 186 -8.63 24.09 -34.89
C GLU A 186 -7.59 25.21 -34.73
N THR A 187 -6.29 24.87 -34.73
CA THR A 187 -5.32 25.20 -35.81
C THR A 187 -3.86 24.95 -35.37
N ARG A 188 -3.07 24.33 -36.24
CA ARG A 188 -1.59 24.48 -36.29
C ARG A 188 -1.28 25.73 -37.13
N PRO A 189 -0.10 26.38 -36.99
CA PRO A 189 1.09 25.91 -37.70
C PRO A 189 2.41 25.99 -36.90
N ALA A 190 3.43 25.42 -37.52
CA ALA A 190 4.78 25.15 -37.04
C ALA A 190 5.67 26.39 -36.83
N THR A 191 6.65 26.28 -35.93
CA THR A 191 8.03 26.70 -36.20
C THR A 191 9.03 25.90 -35.35
N GLU A 192 10.16 25.59 -35.98
CA GLU A 192 11.31 24.80 -35.52
C GLU A 192 12.10 25.48 -34.39
N ALA A 193 12.64 24.68 -33.45
CA ALA A 193 14.01 24.83 -32.94
C ALA A 193 14.41 23.63 -32.03
N GLU A 194 15.40 22.88 -32.52
CA GLU A 194 16.48 22.19 -31.78
C GLU A 194 16.16 21.06 -30.79
N GLN A 195 16.35 19.82 -31.27
CA GLN A 195 16.68 18.66 -30.43
C GLN A 195 18.20 18.62 -30.17
N PRO A 196 18.62 18.23 -28.95
CA PRO A 196 19.85 17.44 -28.81
C PRO A 196 19.53 15.97 -28.52
N GLN A 197 20.17 15.10 -29.31
CA GLN A 197 20.27 13.64 -29.11
C GLN A 197 21.11 13.30 -27.85
N PRO A 198 20.92 12.12 -27.23
CA PRO A 198 21.63 11.73 -26.00
C PRO A 198 23.04 11.18 -26.29
N SER A 199 24.06 11.71 -25.63
CA SER A 199 25.41 11.13 -25.58
C SER A 199 25.54 10.13 -24.43
N ALA A 200 26.03 8.94 -24.76
CA ALA A 200 26.27 7.83 -23.86
C ALA A 200 27.71 7.84 -23.32
N THR A 201 27.86 8.04 -22.01
CA THR A 201 28.91 7.43 -21.17
C THR A 201 28.53 7.69 -19.72
N GLY A 202 28.01 6.67 -19.02
CA GLY A 202 27.89 6.70 -17.56
C GLY A 202 29.29 6.59 -16.92
N PRO A 203 29.43 6.94 -15.62
CA PRO A 203 30.71 6.84 -14.92
C PRO A 203 31.25 5.40 -14.96
N SER A 204 32.58 5.25 -14.94
CA SER A 204 33.24 3.93 -14.93
C SER A 204 33.22 3.29 -13.54
N GLU A 205 33.42 1.96 -13.47
CA GLU A 205 33.42 1.22 -12.19
C GLU A 205 34.53 1.72 -11.24
N ASP A 206 35.68 2.13 -11.78
CA ASP A 206 36.80 2.72 -11.03
C ASP A 206 36.46 4.10 -10.44
N GLU A 207 35.72 4.94 -11.17
CA GLU A 207 35.28 6.25 -10.69
C GLU A 207 34.30 6.13 -9.51
N LEU A 208 33.41 5.14 -9.56
CA LEU A 208 32.47 4.89 -8.46
C LEU A 208 33.14 4.25 -7.25
N ALA A 209 34.14 3.39 -7.44
CA ALA A 209 34.95 2.85 -6.34
C ALA A 209 35.73 3.96 -5.62
N ASN A 210 36.36 4.86 -6.39
CA ASN A 210 37.03 6.04 -5.83
C ASN A 210 36.06 6.97 -5.09
N SER A 211 34.82 7.13 -5.58
CA SER A 211 33.79 7.90 -4.89
C SER A 211 33.36 7.27 -3.56
N LEU A 212 33.32 5.94 -3.47
CA LEU A 212 33.01 5.23 -2.24
C LEU A 212 34.12 5.40 -1.20
N ASP A 213 35.39 5.30 -1.61
CA ASP A 213 36.54 5.52 -0.73
C ASP A 213 36.59 6.97 -0.22
N ALA A 214 36.32 7.96 -1.08
CA ALA A 214 36.22 9.35 -0.68
C ALA A 214 35.10 9.58 0.35
N ALA A 215 33.93 8.95 0.15
CA ALA A 215 32.80 9.04 1.09
C ALA A 215 33.11 8.40 2.46
N LEU A 216 33.83 7.27 2.46
CA LEU A 216 34.29 6.61 3.68
C LEU A 216 35.34 7.46 4.42
N ALA A 217 36.28 8.09 3.70
CA ALA A 217 37.27 8.99 4.28
C ALA A 217 36.67 10.25 4.88
N ALA A 218 35.60 10.78 4.27
CA ALA A 218 34.86 11.95 4.75
C ALA A 218 33.88 11.62 5.89
N ALA A 219 33.72 10.34 6.24
CA ALA A 219 32.73 9.85 7.21
C ALA A 219 31.30 10.33 6.92
N ASP A 220 30.90 10.39 5.64
CA ASP A 220 29.57 10.80 5.19
C ASP A 220 28.71 9.56 4.85
N PRO A 221 27.76 9.17 5.72
CA PRO A 221 26.93 7.99 5.49
C PRO A 221 26.03 8.12 4.26
N ALA A 222 25.53 9.32 3.96
CA ALA A 222 24.64 9.52 2.82
C ALA A 222 25.40 9.36 1.50
N ALA A 223 26.63 9.89 1.43
CA ALA A 223 27.50 9.69 0.28
C ALA A 223 27.91 8.22 0.10
N VAL A 224 28.18 7.49 1.19
CA VAL A 224 28.48 6.04 1.16
C VAL A 224 27.30 5.24 0.59
N VAL A 225 26.08 5.52 1.04
CA VAL A 225 24.87 4.84 0.58
C VAL A 225 24.60 5.13 -0.90
N ASN A 226 24.78 6.37 -1.34
CA ASN A 226 24.61 6.77 -2.73
C ASN A 226 25.63 6.06 -3.65
N ALA A 227 26.91 6.07 -3.28
CA ALA A 227 27.96 5.41 -4.05
C ALA A 227 27.72 3.88 -4.17
N LEU A 228 27.30 3.24 -3.07
CA LEU A 228 26.90 1.83 -3.09
C LEU A 228 25.68 1.56 -3.97
N GLY A 229 24.69 2.46 -3.96
CA GLY A 229 23.51 2.37 -4.81
C GLY A 229 23.83 2.46 -6.29
N ASP A 230 24.76 3.33 -6.67
CA ASP A 230 25.14 3.50 -8.06
C ASP A 230 26.00 2.34 -8.57
N LEU A 231 26.91 1.81 -7.74
CA LEU A 231 27.62 0.55 -8.03
C LEU A 231 26.66 -0.63 -8.17
N ALA A 232 25.68 -0.75 -7.27
CA ALA A 232 24.67 -1.82 -7.31
C ALA A 232 23.75 -1.73 -8.53
N LYS A 233 23.43 -0.52 -9.01
CA LYS A 233 22.67 -0.32 -10.25
C LYS A 233 23.50 -0.70 -11.47
N MET A 234 24.77 -0.28 -11.53
CA MET A 234 25.70 -0.59 -12.63
C MET A 234 25.91 -2.09 -12.81
N ARG A 235 26.08 -2.82 -11.70
CA ARG A 235 26.21 -4.29 -11.69
C ARG A 235 24.89 -5.02 -11.97
N GLY A 236 23.77 -4.31 -11.93
CA GLY A 236 22.42 -4.81 -12.10
C GLY A 236 21.78 -5.27 -10.78
N MET A 237 20.74 -4.56 -10.35
CA MET A 237 20.10 -4.79 -9.04
C MET A 237 19.51 -6.20 -8.86
N SER A 238 19.11 -6.87 -9.95
CA SER A 238 18.65 -8.27 -9.91
C SER A 238 19.77 -9.25 -9.54
N ASN A 239 21.01 -8.99 -10.00
CA ASN A 239 22.16 -9.83 -9.71
C ASN A 239 22.59 -9.64 -8.25
N VAL A 240 22.66 -8.38 -7.80
CA VAL A 240 22.95 -8.03 -6.40
C VAL A 240 21.92 -8.65 -5.46
N ALA A 241 20.62 -8.60 -5.79
CA ALA A 241 19.56 -9.26 -5.00
C ALA A 241 19.78 -10.77 -4.87
N LYS A 242 20.13 -11.43 -5.97
CA LYS A 242 20.36 -12.88 -6.01
C LYS A 242 21.59 -13.28 -5.19
N GLU A 243 22.69 -12.53 -5.28
CA GLU A 243 23.94 -12.83 -4.58
C GLU A 243 23.88 -12.49 -3.09
N THR A 244 23.19 -11.41 -2.72
CA THR A 244 23.02 -11.00 -1.32
C THR A 244 21.93 -11.77 -0.58
N GLY A 245 21.04 -12.45 -1.31
CA GLY A 245 19.83 -13.08 -0.77
C GLY A 245 18.78 -12.09 -0.27
N LEU A 246 18.91 -10.81 -0.66
CA LEU A 246 18.01 -9.74 -0.28
C LEU A 246 17.01 -9.47 -1.40
N ALA A 247 15.79 -9.06 -1.04
CA ALA A 247 14.80 -8.68 -2.04
C ALA A 247 15.29 -7.46 -2.84
N ARG A 248 15.13 -7.49 -4.18
CA ARG A 248 15.53 -6.40 -5.09
C ARG A 248 14.94 -5.04 -4.68
N GLU A 249 13.70 -5.05 -4.21
CA GLU A 249 13.02 -3.86 -3.68
C GLU A 249 13.65 -3.35 -2.38
N SER A 250 14.09 -4.27 -1.50
CA SER A 250 14.80 -3.89 -0.27
C SER A 250 16.15 -3.26 -0.56
N LEU A 251 16.86 -3.72 -1.59
CA LEU A 251 18.11 -3.11 -2.04
C LEU A 251 17.90 -1.72 -2.65
N TYR A 252 16.89 -1.53 -3.50
CA TYR A 252 16.57 -0.20 -4.03
C TYR A 252 16.24 0.81 -2.93
N ARG A 253 15.47 0.39 -1.91
CA ARG A 253 15.11 1.25 -0.77
C ARG A 253 16.29 1.51 0.15
N ALA A 254 17.13 0.51 0.40
CA ALA A 254 18.25 0.63 1.32
C ALA A 254 19.41 1.42 0.71
N LEU A 255 19.57 1.39 -0.62
CA LEU A 255 20.66 2.04 -1.36
C LEU A 255 20.23 3.28 -2.17
N SER A 256 19.02 3.81 -1.93
CA SER A 256 18.58 5.07 -2.57
C SER A 256 19.12 6.29 -1.85
N SER A 257 19.03 7.45 -2.50
CA SER A 257 19.27 8.74 -1.83
C SER A 257 18.33 8.90 -0.63
N GLY A 258 18.92 9.07 0.56
CA GLY A 258 18.20 9.11 1.84
C GLY A 258 17.84 7.73 2.44
N GLY A 259 18.29 6.63 1.83
CA GLY A 259 18.18 5.30 2.41
C GLY A 259 19.07 5.12 3.65
N ASN A 260 18.67 4.25 4.56
CA ASN A 260 19.45 3.90 5.75
C ASN A 260 19.64 2.37 5.82
N PRO A 261 20.58 1.80 5.05
CA PRO A 261 20.82 0.37 5.05
C PRO A 261 21.42 -0.05 6.40
N GLU A 262 20.95 -1.15 6.97
CA GLU A 262 21.63 -1.77 8.10
C GLU A 262 23.08 -2.12 7.72
N PHE A 263 24.02 -2.01 8.65
CA PHE A 263 25.43 -2.30 8.38
C PHE A 263 25.66 -3.72 7.82
N ALA A 264 24.87 -4.70 8.24
CA ALA A 264 24.89 -6.06 7.69
C ALA A 264 24.48 -6.10 6.20
N THR A 265 23.57 -5.22 5.77
CA THR A 265 23.18 -5.06 4.37
C THR A 265 24.31 -4.42 3.58
N VAL A 266 24.96 -3.40 4.13
CA VAL A 266 26.13 -2.75 3.52
C VAL A 266 27.24 -3.75 3.24
N LEU A 267 27.61 -4.60 4.20
CA LEU A 267 28.65 -5.62 4.03
C LEU A 267 28.30 -6.67 2.97
N LYS A 268 27.04 -7.12 2.93
CA LYS A 268 26.56 -8.07 1.91
C LYS A 268 26.64 -7.46 0.51
N VAL A 269 26.22 -6.22 0.36
CA VAL A 269 26.26 -5.49 -0.93
C VAL A 269 27.70 -5.28 -1.38
N LEU A 270 28.60 -4.83 -0.50
CA LEU A 270 30.03 -4.72 -0.80
C LEU A 270 30.60 -6.05 -1.31
N SER A 271 30.32 -7.15 -0.61
CA SER A 271 30.77 -8.47 -1.01
C SER A 271 30.24 -8.92 -2.38
N SER A 272 28.96 -8.65 -2.71
CA SER A 272 28.41 -8.95 -4.05
C SER A 272 29.01 -8.09 -5.17
N LEU A 273 29.50 -6.90 -4.82
CA LEU A 273 30.20 -6.03 -5.75
C LEU A 273 31.68 -6.41 -5.91
N GLY A 274 32.18 -7.42 -5.17
CA GLY A 274 33.59 -7.81 -5.17
C GLY A 274 34.49 -6.87 -4.35
N LEU A 275 33.90 -5.99 -3.54
CA LEU A 275 34.60 -5.01 -2.72
C LEU A 275 34.78 -5.54 -1.29
N ARG A 276 35.89 -5.16 -0.65
CA ARG A 276 36.21 -5.54 0.73
C ARG A 276 36.49 -4.32 1.58
N LEU A 277 35.77 -4.19 2.70
CA LEU A 277 36.08 -3.21 3.72
C LEU A 277 37.34 -3.64 4.49
N SER A 278 38.30 -2.72 4.69
CA SER A 278 39.50 -2.97 5.49
C SER A 278 39.70 -1.86 6.52
N ALA A 279 40.21 -2.22 7.69
CA ALA A 279 40.54 -1.28 8.75
C ALA A 279 42.06 -1.02 8.75
N THR A 280 42.45 0.23 8.59
CA THR A 280 43.84 0.69 8.71
C THR A 280 43.97 1.66 9.89
N HIS A 281 45.14 1.69 10.52
CA HIS A 281 45.38 2.63 11.61
C HIS A 281 45.40 4.06 11.04
N ALA A 282 44.52 4.93 11.52
CA ALA A 282 44.65 6.37 11.25
C ALA A 282 45.94 6.85 11.94
N ARG A 283 46.89 7.40 11.19
CA ARG A 283 48.06 8.10 11.73
C ARG A 283 47.78 9.59 11.74
#